data_AF-A0A0S1M170-F1
#
_entry.id   AF-A0A0S1M170-F1
#
_cell.length_a   1.000
_cell.length_b   1.000
_cell.length_c   1.000
_cell.angle_alpha   90.00
_cell.angle_beta   90.00
_cell.angle_gamma   90.00
#
_symmetry.space_group_name_H-M   'P 1'
#
loop_
_entity.id
_entity.type
_entity.pdbx_description
1 polymer ?
#
loop_
_entity_poly.entity_id
_entity_poly.type
_entity_poly.pdbx_seq_one_letter_code
_entity_poly.pdbx_strand_id
1 'polypeptide(L)'
;MNKALFLCLVVLCAAVVFAAEDLQKVKHAPFKRGAQVCFCPGKVDRGDLWILRGDCPGGYGYTSNCYTWPNICCYPQSFSGR
;
A
#
# COMPACT_ATOMS: atom_id res chain seq x y z
N MET A 1 -23.52 32.84 26.29
CA MET A 1 -22.73 32.08 25.30
C MET A 1 -21.35 31.83 25.89
N ASN A 2 -21.03 30.57 26.15
CA ASN A 2 -19.83 30.23 26.93
C ASN A 2 -18.61 30.20 25.99
N LYS A 3 -17.76 31.23 26.07
CA LYS A 3 -16.58 31.39 25.20
C LYS A 3 -15.61 30.21 25.32
N ALA A 4 -15.60 29.53 26.46
CA ALA A 4 -14.85 28.30 26.70
C ALA A 4 -15.36 27.09 25.87
N LEU A 5 -16.68 26.97 25.67
CA LEU A 5 -17.25 25.89 24.86
C LEU A 5 -16.85 26.02 23.38
N PHE A 6 -16.80 27.26 22.89
CA PHE A 6 -16.43 27.54 21.51
C PHE A 6 -14.96 27.19 21.24
N LEU A 7 -14.07 27.54 22.17
CA LEU A 7 -12.65 27.16 22.08
C LEU A 7 -12.45 25.65 22.15
N CYS A 8 -13.19 24.96 23.01
CA CYS A 8 -13.10 23.50 23.14
C CYS A 8 -13.54 22.78 21.85
N LEU A 9 -14.61 23.26 21.22
CA LEU A 9 -15.08 22.75 19.92
C LEU A 9 -14.03 22.91 18.81
N VAL A 10 -13.37 24.06 18.72
CA VAL A 10 -12.34 24.32 17.70
C VAL A 10 -11.12 23.40 17.89
N VAL A 11 -10.66 23.21 19.13
CA VAL A 11 -9.54 22.32 19.44
C VAL A 11 -9.88 20.86 19.14
N LEU A 12 -11.10 20.41 19.49
CA LEU A 12 -11.58 19.07 19.16
C LEU A 12 -11.67 18.84 17.65
N CYS A 13 -12.17 19.81 16.88
CA CYS A 13 -12.22 19.70 15.42
C CYS A 13 -10.82 19.59 14.79
N ALA A 14 -9.86 20.38 15.26
CA ALA A 14 -8.48 20.30 14.76
C ALA A 14 -7.84 18.93 15.04
N ALA A 15 -8.05 18.38 16.25
CA ALA A 15 -7.53 17.06 16.62
C ALA A 15 -8.13 15.92 15.77
N VAL A 16 -9.42 16.01 15.43
CA VAL A 16 -10.11 15.00 14.60
C VAL A 16 -9.60 15.00 13.16
N VAL A 17 -9.33 16.18 12.59
CA VAL A 17 -8.77 16.29 11.22
C VAL A 17 -7.38 15.66 11.16
N PHE A 18 -6.50 15.98 12.11
CA PHE A 18 -5.14 15.44 12.13
C PHE A 18 -5.10 13.93 12.35
N ALA A 19 -5.97 13.38 13.22
CA ALA A 19 -6.06 11.94 13.42
C ALA A 19 -6.60 11.19 12.18
N ALA A 20 -7.47 11.83 11.38
CA ALA A 20 -7.98 11.24 10.14
C ALA A 20 -6.92 11.22 9.03
N GLU A 21 -6.05 12.22 8.96
CA GLU A 21 -4.96 12.33 7.99
C GLU A 21 -3.87 11.27 8.21
N ASP A 22 -3.49 11.02 9.47
CA ASP A 22 -2.51 9.96 9.81
C ASP A 22 -3.07 8.56 9.50
N LEU A 23 -4.35 8.32 9.80
CA LEU A 23 -5.03 7.08 9.44
C LEU A 23 -5.14 6.87 7.92
N GLN A 24 -5.30 7.93 7.12
CA GLN A 24 -5.34 7.82 5.67
C GLN A 24 -3.98 7.44 5.08
N LYS A 25 -2.89 7.90 5.69
CA LYS A 25 -1.51 7.60 5.25
C LYS A 25 -1.11 6.14 5.47
N VAL A 26 -1.70 5.49 6.49
CA VAL A 26 -1.47 4.06 6.80
C VAL A 26 -2.40 3.11 6.01
N LYS A 27 -3.52 3.62 5.45
CA LYS A 27 -4.63 2.73 5.05
C LYS A 27 -4.59 2.11 3.65
N HIS A 28 -3.65 2.44 2.75
CA HIS A 28 -3.82 1.98 1.36
C HIS A 28 -2.54 1.51 0.68
N ALA A 29 -1.74 0.65 1.31
CA ALA A 29 -1.07 -0.35 0.47
C ALA A 29 -2.20 -1.23 -0.09
N PRO A 30 -2.47 -1.21 -1.42
CA PRO A 30 -3.57 -1.95 -1.95
C PRO A 30 -3.39 -3.42 -1.57
N PHE A 31 -4.43 -4.02 -1.00
CA PHE A 31 -4.39 -5.43 -0.65
C PHE A 31 -4.17 -6.22 -1.95
N LYS A 32 -3.05 -6.95 -2.03
CA LYS A 32 -2.61 -7.70 -3.23
C LYS A 32 -3.48 -8.96 -3.41
N ARG A 33 -4.77 -8.77 -3.68
CA ARG A 33 -5.70 -9.86 -4.02
C ARG A 33 -5.23 -10.52 -5.33
N GLY A 34 -4.86 -11.79 -5.25
CA GLY A 34 -4.56 -12.62 -6.42
C GLY A 34 -3.09 -12.69 -6.82
N ALA A 35 -2.19 -11.95 -6.17
CA ALA A 35 -0.76 -12.15 -6.38
C ALA A 35 -0.29 -13.42 -5.65
N GLN A 36 0.37 -14.32 -6.37
CA GLN A 36 1.04 -15.50 -5.77
C GLN A 36 2.52 -15.20 -5.53
N VAL A 37 3.24 -16.10 -4.87
CA VAL A 37 4.70 -15.96 -4.71
C VAL A 37 5.41 -16.38 -5.99
N CYS A 38 6.43 -15.65 -6.41
CA CYS A 38 7.35 -16.02 -7.49
C CYS A 38 8.81 -15.73 -7.15
N PHE A 39 9.70 -16.38 -7.91
CA PHE A 39 11.14 -16.22 -7.81
C PHE A 39 11.72 -16.02 -9.20
N CYS A 40 12.76 -15.20 -9.31
CA CYS A 40 13.47 -14.97 -10.56
C CYS A 40 14.98 -15.16 -10.40
N PRO A 41 15.67 -15.60 -11.47
CA PRO A 41 17.12 -15.70 -11.47
C PRO A 41 17.76 -14.36 -11.11
N GLY A 42 18.71 -14.36 -10.17
CA GLY A 42 19.41 -13.15 -9.73
C GLY A 42 18.64 -12.26 -8.75
N LYS A 43 17.43 -12.66 -8.30
CA LYS A 43 16.71 -12.02 -7.21
C LYS A 43 16.76 -12.92 -5.98
N VAL A 44 17.17 -12.37 -4.84
CA VAL A 44 17.25 -13.10 -3.56
C VAL A 44 15.89 -13.11 -2.86
N ASP A 45 15.10 -12.06 -3.07
CA ASP A 45 13.80 -11.89 -2.42
C ASP A 45 12.68 -12.66 -3.12
N ARG A 46 11.52 -12.72 -2.47
CA ARG A 46 10.26 -13.17 -3.04
C ARG A 46 9.58 -12.02 -3.79
N GLY A 47 8.96 -12.35 -4.92
CA GLY A 47 8.14 -11.43 -5.69
C GLY A 47 6.66 -11.82 -5.69
N ASP A 48 5.84 -10.91 -6.20
CA ASP A 48 4.41 -11.08 -6.43
C ASP A 48 4.14 -11.46 -7.90
N LEU A 49 3.59 -12.65 -8.12
CA LEU A 49 3.21 -13.20 -9.42
C LEU A 49 1.86 -12.65 -9.85
N TRP A 50 1.86 -11.94 -10.97
CA TRP A 50 0.66 -11.50 -11.67
C TRP A 50 0.46 -12.35 -12.92
N ILE A 51 -0.69 -12.99 -13.01
CA ILE A 51 -1.03 -13.92 -14.08
C ILE A 51 -1.53 -13.15 -15.31
N LEU A 52 -1.12 -13.58 -16.51
CA LEU A 52 -1.58 -13.04 -17.80
C LEU A 52 -1.39 -11.52 -17.92
N ARG A 53 -0.20 -11.02 -17.58
CA ARG A 53 0.07 -9.58 -17.55
C ARG A 53 1.46 -9.24 -18.05
N GLY A 54 1.53 -8.15 -18.83
CA GLY A 54 2.77 -7.62 -19.40
C GLY A 54 3.56 -6.71 -18.47
N ASP A 55 2.93 -6.15 -17.43
CA ASP A 55 3.57 -5.19 -16.52
C ASP A 55 2.99 -5.24 -15.09
N CYS A 56 3.76 -4.73 -14.14
CA CYS A 56 3.39 -4.66 -12.73
C CYS A 56 2.31 -3.62 -12.48
N PRO A 57 1.34 -3.87 -11.57
CA PRO A 57 0.34 -2.86 -11.26
C PRO A 57 0.97 -1.67 -10.55
N GLY A 58 0.61 -0.46 -11.00
CA GLY A 58 0.88 0.76 -10.26
C GLY A 58 0.17 0.78 -8.90
N GLY A 59 0.69 1.59 -7.97
CA GLY A 59 0.12 1.79 -6.63
C GLY A 59 0.58 0.78 -5.57
N TYR A 60 1.35 -0.25 -5.94
CA TYR A 60 1.85 -1.26 -4.99
C TYR A 60 3.32 -1.06 -4.58
N GLY A 61 4.00 -0.04 -5.11
CA GLY A 61 5.39 0.26 -4.76
C GLY A 61 6.43 -0.69 -5.34
N TYR A 62 6.11 -1.41 -6.42
CA TYR A 62 7.11 -2.23 -7.11
C TYR A 62 8.18 -1.35 -7.75
N THR A 63 9.44 -1.75 -7.59
CA THR A 63 10.63 -1.06 -8.12
C THR A 63 11.35 -1.87 -9.18
N SER A 64 11.12 -3.19 -9.22
CA SER A 64 11.70 -4.04 -10.25
C SER A 64 10.77 -5.22 -10.57
N ASN A 65 11.00 -5.82 -11.73
CA ASN A 65 10.22 -6.95 -12.20
C ASN A 65 11.08 -7.91 -13.02
N CYS A 66 10.52 -9.07 -13.31
CA CYS A 66 11.02 -10.02 -14.28
C CYS A 66 9.82 -10.62 -15.00
N TYR A 67 9.94 -10.71 -16.31
CA TYR A 67 8.87 -11.22 -17.16
C TYR A 67 8.98 -12.74 -17.28
N THR A 68 7.88 -13.44 -16.99
CA THR A 68 7.79 -14.90 -17.04
C THR A 68 6.58 -15.26 -17.88
N TRP A 69 6.72 -15.16 -19.21
CA TRP A 69 5.59 -15.28 -20.15
C TRP A 69 4.68 -16.47 -19.82
N PRO A 70 3.35 -16.28 -19.70
CA PRO A 70 2.58 -15.06 -19.97
C PRO A 70 2.38 -14.14 -18.75
N ASN A 71 3.12 -14.37 -17.68
CA ASN A 71 2.99 -13.73 -16.38
C ASN A 71 4.13 -12.72 -16.12
N ILE A 72 4.02 -11.99 -15.02
CA ILE A 72 5.09 -11.11 -14.54
C ILE A 72 5.27 -11.27 -13.03
N CYS A 73 6.52 -11.21 -12.59
CA CYS A 73 6.89 -11.28 -11.18
C CYS A 73 7.43 -9.92 -10.74
N CYS A 74 6.81 -9.33 -9.72
CA CYS A 74 7.01 -7.94 -9.31
C CYS A 74 7.63 -7.84 -7.91
N TYR A 75 8.60 -6.95 -7.72
CA TYR A 75 9.41 -6.80 -6.50
C TYR A 75 9.44 -5.34 -6.01
N PRO A 76 9.63 -5.11 -4.70
CA PRO A 76 9.62 -6.13 -3.64
C PRO A 76 8.20 -6.66 -3.39
N GLN A 77 8.10 -7.90 -2.92
CA GLN A 77 6.84 -8.37 -2.33
C GLN A 77 6.57 -7.56 -1.08
N SER A 78 5.70 -6.55 -1.17
CA SER A 78 5.24 -5.78 -0.02
C SER A 78 4.62 -6.77 0.97
N PHE A 79 5.31 -7.02 2.09
CA PHE A 79 4.77 -7.75 3.22
C PHE A 79 3.53 -6.97 3.69
N SER A 80 2.35 -7.41 3.27
CA SER A 80 1.11 -7.09 3.97
C SER A 80 1.16 -7.87 5.26
N GLY A 81 1.86 -7.32 6.26
CA GLY A 81 1.96 -7.86 7.61
C GLY A 81 0.57 -8.27 8.08
N ARG A 82 0.37 -9.58 8.17
CA ARG A 82 -0.71 -10.20 8.91
C ARG A 82 -0.13 -10.61 10.26
#